data_AF-A0A653MKA9-F1
#
_entry.id   AF-A0A653MKA9-F1
#
_cell.length_a   1.000
_cell.length_b   1.000
_cell.length_c   1.000
_cell.angle_alpha   90.00
_cell.angle_beta   90.00
_cell.angle_gamma   90.00
#
_symmetry.space_group_name_H-M   'P 1'
#
loop_
_entity.id
_entity.type
_entity.pdbx_description
1 polymer ?
#
loop_
_entity_poly.entity_id
_entity_poly.type
_entity_poly.pdbx_seq_one_letter_code
_entity_poly.pdbx_strand_id
1 'polypeptide(L)'
;MTVKQISGIHPYNDLFYRSCFFNCFFPIVKLHDQEVAPYLLNDQFAYGLSEDGFLQIDWMSAHDPEKIMNLQGIQVEKMTYCVNLIEKVKQDVMRDRPVIVWVDPYVQRGRKEYLTTHSRHSILITGFDENQQTFQVLENRHLDNLSYEHQVLSFKDVQKGYDTFHDHFQPNDQFHSYASFYFDPDKLSTELFDQKTTYFLRNMHGQIDVIEKGITALETFYEQYPQLDDIEKLVASFNQIINTKKVELYRLNLIKGDLPELVGWMERIVSEWEKARHQAAKLLFSGEMSSRYQANIKASLEQIIVDEKDWLEALAIKCKRECGVS
;
A
#
# COMPACT_ATOMS: atom_id res chain seq x y z
N MET A 1 6.54 -38.45 -6.15
CA MET A 1 5.26 -37.76 -5.93
C MET A 1 5.48 -36.82 -4.77
N THR A 2 5.56 -35.52 -5.06
CA THR A 2 6.12 -34.52 -4.15
C THR A 2 5.02 -33.55 -3.74
N VAL A 3 4.82 -33.40 -2.43
CA VAL A 3 3.98 -32.36 -1.82
C VAL A 3 4.89 -31.54 -0.93
N LYS A 4 4.83 -30.21 -1.05
CA LYS A 4 5.64 -29.28 -0.27
C LYS A 4 4.78 -28.09 0.14
N GLN A 5 4.91 -27.69 1.39
CA GLN A 5 4.30 -26.48 1.95
C GLN A 5 5.36 -25.81 2.83
N ILE A 6 5.54 -24.50 2.67
CA ILE A 6 6.33 -23.69 3.59
C ILE A 6 5.43 -23.36 4.78
N SER A 7 5.82 -23.79 5.98
CA SER A 7 5.06 -23.55 7.22
C SER A 7 5.36 -22.16 7.80
N GLY A 8 4.44 -21.63 8.61
CA GLY A 8 4.64 -20.36 9.33
C GLY A 8 4.27 -19.09 8.55
N ILE A 9 3.80 -19.23 7.30
CA ILE A 9 3.32 -18.10 6.51
C ILE A 9 1.83 -17.89 6.79
N HIS A 10 1.46 -16.69 7.25
CA HIS A 10 0.09 -16.30 7.54
C HIS A 10 -0.30 -15.04 6.73
N PRO A 11 -1.58 -14.90 6.32
CA PRO A 11 -2.05 -13.71 5.63
C PRO A 11 -1.81 -12.41 6.42
N TYR A 12 -1.46 -11.33 5.72
CA TYR A 12 -1.35 -9.99 6.29
C TYR A 12 -2.59 -9.16 5.96
N ASN A 13 -3.48 -9.02 6.96
CA ASN A 13 -4.76 -8.31 6.84
C ASN A 13 -4.87 -7.09 7.77
N ASP A 14 -3.75 -6.64 8.36
CA ASP A 14 -3.77 -5.50 9.28
C ASP A 14 -4.01 -4.17 8.54
N LEU A 15 -3.48 -4.06 7.32
CA LEU A 15 -3.53 -2.84 6.50
C LEU A 15 -3.35 -3.18 5.01
N PHE A 16 -4.11 -2.53 4.13
CA PHE A 16 -3.82 -2.54 2.70
C PHE A 16 -2.77 -1.46 2.43
N TYR A 17 -1.55 -1.88 2.10
CA TYR A 17 -0.40 -0.98 1.99
C TYR A 17 0.13 -0.95 0.57
N ARG A 18 0.08 0.22 -0.10
CA ARG A 18 0.53 0.50 -1.48
C ARG A 18 -0.10 -0.34 -2.59
N SER A 19 -0.02 -1.66 -2.49
CA SER A 19 -0.42 -2.60 -3.52
C SER A 19 -0.59 -4.01 -2.95
N CYS A 20 -1.26 -4.86 -3.73
CA CYS A 20 -1.38 -6.29 -3.45
C CYS A 20 -0.03 -6.99 -3.26
N PHE A 21 1.05 -6.46 -3.86
CA PHE A 21 2.39 -7.01 -3.72
C PHE A 21 2.85 -6.95 -2.26
N PHE A 22 2.64 -5.84 -1.57
CA PHE A 22 3.06 -5.72 -0.18
C PHE A 22 2.23 -6.58 0.77
N ASN A 23 0.93 -6.76 0.49
CA ASN A 23 0.10 -7.71 1.24
C ASN A 23 0.53 -9.17 1.02
N CYS A 24 1.15 -9.49 -0.12
CA CYS A 24 1.84 -10.75 -0.36
C CYS A 24 3.23 -10.82 0.29
N PHE A 25 3.95 -9.69 0.35
CA PHE A 25 5.33 -9.64 0.84
C PHE A 25 5.43 -9.59 2.37
N PHE A 26 4.55 -8.89 3.07
CA PHE A 26 4.59 -8.80 4.54
C PHE A 26 4.43 -10.14 5.27
N PRO A 27 3.67 -11.13 4.78
CA PRO A 27 3.76 -12.51 5.27
C PRO A 27 5.18 -13.09 5.26
N ILE A 28 5.98 -12.77 4.24
CA ILE A 28 7.39 -13.21 4.12
C ILE A 28 8.27 -12.48 5.14
N VAL A 29 8.04 -11.17 5.34
CA VAL A 29 8.72 -10.40 6.40
C VAL A 29 8.47 -11.05 7.76
N LYS A 30 7.21 -11.41 8.06
CA LYS A 30 6.82 -12.05 9.32
C LYS A 30 7.34 -13.48 9.46
N LEU A 31 7.47 -14.24 8.37
CA LEU A 31 8.06 -15.59 8.39
C LEU A 31 9.47 -15.61 8.97
N HIS A 32 10.23 -14.52 8.79
CA HIS A 32 11.62 -14.39 9.24
C HIS A 32 11.76 -13.54 10.52
N ASP A 33 10.68 -13.44 11.30
CA ASP A 33 10.61 -12.66 12.55
C ASP A 33 11.00 -11.17 12.38
N GLN A 34 10.87 -10.64 11.16
CA GLN A 34 11.14 -9.25 10.86
C GLN A 34 9.88 -8.39 11.00
N GLU A 35 10.07 -7.09 11.16
CA GLU A 35 8.97 -6.15 11.36
C GLU A 35 8.55 -5.46 10.06
N VAL A 36 7.25 -5.19 9.92
CA VAL A 36 6.71 -4.40 8.80
C VAL A 36 6.89 -2.89 9.02
N ALA A 37 7.09 -2.46 10.28
CA ALA A 37 7.20 -1.06 10.66
C ALA A 37 8.24 -0.25 9.84
N PRO A 38 9.44 -0.76 9.52
CA PRO A 38 10.41 -0.01 8.73
C PRO A 38 9.91 0.41 7.35
N TYR A 39 9.06 -0.37 6.69
CA TYR A 39 8.45 0.02 5.41
C TYR A 39 7.44 1.15 5.61
N LEU A 40 6.58 1.02 6.63
CA LEU A 40 5.51 1.99 6.89
C LEU A 40 6.06 3.36 7.34
N LEU A 41 7.13 3.36 8.13
CA LEU A 41 7.80 4.55 8.64
C LEU A 41 8.80 5.16 7.66
N ASN A 42 9.09 4.47 6.57
CA ASN A 42 9.93 4.96 5.47
C ASN A 42 9.19 5.91 4.52
N ASP A 43 7.87 5.84 4.52
CA ASP A 43 7.04 6.55 3.56
C ASP A 43 6.72 7.98 3.96
N GLN A 44 6.35 8.82 3.00
CA GLN A 44 5.83 10.17 3.22
C GLN A 44 4.67 10.41 2.25
N PHE A 45 3.74 11.26 2.67
CA PHE A 45 2.54 11.57 1.92
C PHE A 45 2.45 13.06 1.69
N ALA A 46 2.20 13.48 0.46
CA ALA A 46 1.94 14.87 0.13
C ALA A 46 0.71 14.95 -0.77
N TYR A 47 -0.12 15.96 -0.52
CA TYR A 47 -1.22 16.28 -1.42
C TYR A 47 -0.69 16.81 -2.75
N GLY A 48 -1.43 16.52 -3.81
CA GLY A 48 -1.22 17.06 -5.14
C GLY A 48 -2.56 17.30 -5.83
N LEU A 49 -2.51 17.91 -7.01
CA LEU A 49 -3.65 18.08 -7.89
C LEU A 49 -3.46 17.23 -9.15
N SER A 50 -4.51 16.53 -9.56
CA SER A 50 -4.57 15.91 -10.88
C SER A 50 -4.70 16.97 -11.98
N GLU A 51 -4.54 16.57 -13.24
CA GLU A 51 -4.74 17.46 -14.40
C GLU A 51 -6.15 18.08 -14.43
N ASP A 52 -7.14 17.34 -13.94
CA ASP A 52 -8.54 17.76 -13.82
C ASP A 52 -8.83 18.61 -12.56
N GLY A 53 -7.81 18.93 -11.75
CA GLY A 53 -7.95 19.75 -10.54
C GLY A 53 -8.49 19.03 -9.30
N PHE A 54 -8.60 17.69 -9.33
CA PHE A 54 -8.99 16.90 -8.16
C PHE A 54 -7.79 16.60 -7.27
N LEU A 55 -8.01 16.45 -5.97
CA LEU A 55 -6.94 16.06 -5.06
C LEU A 55 -6.48 14.63 -5.31
N GLN A 56 -5.18 14.44 -5.15
CA GLN A 56 -4.50 13.16 -5.05
C GLN A 56 -3.51 13.21 -3.89
N ILE A 57 -3.05 12.05 -3.44
CA ILE A 57 -1.93 11.96 -2.50
C ILE A 57 -0.82 11.13 -3.15
N ASP A 58 0.36 11.73 -3.20
CA ASP A 58 1.58 11.11 -3.67
C ASP A 58 2.27 10.35 -2.53
N TRP A 59 2.76 9.16 -2.87
CA TRP A 59 3.52 8.30 -1.96
C TRP A 59 5.00 8.44 -2.28
N MET A 60 5.75 8.94 -1.31
CA MET A 60 7.19 9.05 -1.39
C MET A 60 7.84 8.10 -0.39
N SER A 61 9.08 7.73 -0.63
CA SER A 61 9.85 6.85 0.25
C SER A 61 11.24 7.42 0.44
N ALA A 62 11.71 7.50 1.70
CA ALA A 62 13.07 7.94 1.99
C ALA A 62 14.12 6.93 1.49
N HIS A 63 13.77 5.65 1.47
CA HIS A 63 14.58 4.55 0.98
C HIS A 63 13.77 3.65 0.06
N ASP A 64 14.45 3.05 -0.91
CA ASP A 64 13.90 1.96 -1.71
C ASP A 64 13.42 0.82 -0.78
N PRO A 65 12.17 0.34 -0.88
CA PRO A 65 11.69 -0.83 -0.14
C PRO A 65 12.63 -2.04 -0.24
N GLU A 66 13.31 -2.25 -1.36
CA GLU A 66 14.28 -3.33 -1.51
C GLU A 66 15.52 -3.15 -0.63
N LYS A 67 15.94 -1.90 -0.39
CA LYS A 67 17.02 -1.61 0.57
C LYS A 67 16.62 -2.03 1.99
N ILE A 68 15.38 -1.74 2.40
CA ILE A 68 14.85 -2.12 3.71
C ILE A 68 14.77 -3.65 3.83
N MET A 69 14.26 -4.31 2.80
CA MET A 69 14.20 -5.77 2.70
C MET A 69 15.58 -6.41 2.85
N ASN A 70 16.58 -5.90 2.12
CA ASN A 70 17.94 -6.42 2.18
C ASN A 70 18.57 -6.25 3.58
N LEU A 71 18.34 -5.09 4.23
CA LEU A 71 18.77 -4.85 5.60
C LEU A 71 18.08 -5.78 6.61
N GLN A 72 16.85 -6.20 6.33
CA GLN A 72 16.17 -7.22 7.12
C GLN A 72 16.65 -8.66 6.83
N GLY A 73 17.75 -8.82 6.09
CA GLY A 73 18.27 -10.14 5.71
C GLY A 73 17.42 -10.86 4.66
N ILE A 74 16.38 -10.23 4.12
CA ILE A 74 15.52 -10.83 3.10
C ILE A 74 16.10 -10.48 1.73
N GLN A 75 16.42 -11.49 0.95
CA GLN A 75 16.98 -11.37 -0.38
C GLN A 75 15.96 -11.88 -1.41
N VAL A 76 16.11 -11.46 -2.66
CA VAL A 76 15.16 -11.79 -3.72
C VAL A 76 15.86 -12.13 -5.03
N GLU A 77 15.39 -13.19 -5.69
CA GLU A 77 15.67 -13.47 -7.10
C GLU A 77 14.48 -13.03 -7.93
N LYS A 78 14.70 -12.18 -8.94
CA LYS A 78 13.65 -11.56 -9.75
C LYS A 78 13.76 -11.94 -11.21
N MET A 79 12.62 -12.05 -11.89
CA MET A 79 12.57 -12.23 -13.35
C MET A 79 11.49 -11.34 -13.95
N THR A 80 11.81 -10.71 -15.07
CA THR A 80 10.85 -9.94 -15.88
C THR A 80 9.78 -10.86 -16.46
N TYR A 81 10.19 -12.00 -17.05
CA TYR A 81 9.30 -13.06 -17.52
C TYR A 81 9.91 -14.44 -17.21
N CYS A 82 9.08 -15.37 -16.75
CA CYS A 82 9.45 -16.74 -16.42
C CYS A 82 8.78 -17.73 -17.38
N VAL A 83 9.50 -18.15 -18.42
CA VAL A 83 8.98 -19.05 -19.48
C VAL A 83 8.43 -20.37 -18.90
N ASN A 84 9.14 -20.94 -17.91
CA ASN A 84 8.77 -22.21 -17.27
C ASN A 84 8.31 -21.97 -15.83
N LEU A 85 7.28 -21.13 -15.67
CA LEU A 85 6.79 -20.65 -14.37
C LEU A 85 6.59 -21.79 -13.37
N ILE A 86 5.83 -22.82 -13.76
CA ILE A 86 5.45 -23.92 -12.85
C ILE A 86 6.69 -24.61 -12.27
N GLU A 87 7.64 -24.99 -13.12
CA GLU A 87 8.85 -25.71 -12.68
C GLU A 87 9.77 -24.81 -11.85
N LYS A 88 9.89 -23.53 -12.21
CA LYS A 88 10.69 -22.57 -11.43
C LYS A 88 10.08 -22.33 -10.05
N VAL A 89 8.76 -22.17 -9.94
CA VAL A 89 8.05 -22.09 -8.65
C VAL A 89 8.31 -23.32 -7.80
N LYS A 90 8.15 -24.54 -8.36
CA LYS A 90 8.43 -25.78 -7.62
C LYS A 90 9.86 -25.83 -7.10
N GLN A 91 10.84 -25.47 -7.93
CA GLN A 91 12.26 -25.46 -7.55
C GLN A 91 12.54 -24.51 -6.37
N ASP A 92 11.96 -23.31 -6.40
CA ASP A 92 12.19 -22.32 -5.34
C ASP A 92 11.44 -22.69 -4.06
N VAL A 93 10.19 -23.16 -4.16
CA VAL A 93 9.42 -23.66 -3.00
C VAL A 93 10.08 -24.89 -2.36
N MET A 94 10.72 -25.76 -3.14
CA MET A 94 11.50 -26.90 -2.61
C MET A 94 12.73 -26.45 -1.81
N ARG A 95 13.21 -25.22 -2.02
CA ARG A 95 14.31 -24.58 -1.28
C ARG A 95 13.81 -23.68 -0.15
N ASP A 96 12.55 -23.82 0.24
CA ASP A 96 11.88 -22.96 1.25
C ASP A 96 11.89 -21.48 0.88
N ARG A 97 11.78 -21.19 -0.43
CA ARG A 97 11.68 -19.83 -0.95
C ARG A 97 10.24 -19.53 -1.37
N PRO A 98 9.48 -18.72 -0.60
CA PRO A 98 8.18 -18.26 -1.04
C PRO A 98 8.30 -17.44 -2.33
N VAL A 99 7.29 -17.53 -3.18
CA VAL A 99 7.31 -16.90 -4.51
C VAL A 99 6.12 -15.97 -4.68
N ILE A 100 6.36 -14.72 -5.06
CA ILE A 100 5.31 -13.80 -5.51
C ILE A 100 5.30 -13.76 -7.04
N VAL A 101 4.12 -13.91 -7.63
CA VAL A 101 3.93 -13.80 -9.08
C VAL A 101 2.80 -12.83 -9.40
N TRP A 102 2.96 -12.09 -10.49
CA TRP A 102 1.92 -11.22 -11.02
C TRP A 102 1.03 -12.00 -11.98
N VAL A 103 -0.27 -11.94 -11.77
CA VAL A 103 -1.28 -12.63 -12.57
C VAL A 103 -2.40 -11.67 -12.94
N ASP A 104 -3.07 -11.98 -14.04
CA ASP A 104 -4.34 -11.37 -14.38
C ASP A 104 -5.48 -12.29 -13.94
N PRO A 105 -6.27 -11.90 -12.93
CA PRO A 105 -7.37 -12.73 -12.46
C PRO A 105 -8.52 -12.80 -13.47
N TYR A 106 -8.53 -11.97 -14.53
CA TYR A 106 -9.56 -11.96 -15.57
C TYR A 106 -9.80 -13.33 -16.20
N VAL A 107 -8.79 -14.19 -16.24
CA VAL A 107 -8.88 -15.51 -16.86
C VAL A 107 -9.09 -16.66 -15.88
N GLN A 108 -9.15 -16.38 -14.58
CA GLN A 108 -9.36 -17.35 -13.52
C GLN A 108 -10.84 -17.74 -13.44
N ARG A 109 -11.13 -19.03 -13.64
CA ARG A 109 -12.51 -19.55 -13.61
C ARG A 109 -13.02 -19.61 -12.18
N GLY A 110 -14.20 -19.05 -11.92
CA GLY A 110 -14.94 -19.26 -10.65
C GLY A 110 -15.30 -18.00 -9.87
N ARG A 111 -14.72 -16.83 -10.20
CA ARG A 111 -15.11 -15.54 -9.61
C ARG A 111 -15.72 -14.66 -10.69
N LYS A 112 -17.05 -14.59 -10.72
CA LYS A 112 -17.81 -13.80 -11.71
C LYS A 112 -17.39 -12.32 -11.75
N GLU A 113 -16.91 -11.81 -10.62
CA GLU A 113 -16.43 -10.43 -10.45
C GLU A 113 -15.14 -10.14 -11.26
N TYR A 114 -14.26 -11.14 -11.44
CA TYR A 114 -13.02 -10.96 -12.21
C TYR A 114 -13.19 -11.06 -13.71
N LEU A 115 -14.29 -11.62 -14.20
CA LEU A 115 -14.53 -11.83 -15.63
C LEU A 115 -15.00 -10.56 -16.37
N THR A 116 -15.00 -9.41 -15.71
CA THR A 116 -15.54 -8.15 -16.28
C THR A 116 -14.46 -7.17 -16.70
N THR A 117 -13.28 -7.20 -16.06
CA THR A 117 -12.17 -6.27 -16.33
C THR A 117 -10.80 -6.90 -16.09
N HIS A 118 -9.82 -6.59 -16.93
CA HIS A 118 -8.42 -6.94 -16.72
C HIS A 118 -7.86 -6.19 -15.52
N SER A 119 -7.10 -6.86 -14.65
CA SER A 119 -6.45 -6.20 -13.51
C SER A 119 -5.08 -6.80 -13.19
N ARG A 120 -4.19 -5.98 -12.63
CA ARG A 120 -2.89 -6.45 -12.16
C ARG A 120 -3.05 -6.97 -10.73
N HIS A 121 -2.83 -8.25 -10.51
CA HIS A 121 -2.88 -8.85 -9.18
C HIS A 121 -1.58 -9.60 -8.88
N SER A 122 -1.25 -9.73 -7.60
CA SER A 122 -0.13 -10.56 -7.16
C SER A 122 -0.63 -11.57 -6.16
N ILE A 123 -0.08 -12.78 -6.28
CA ILE A 123 -0.35 -13.90 -5.38
C ILE A 123 0.96 -14.39 -4.78
N LEU A 124 0.89 -14.84 -3.53
CA LEU A 124 2.03 -15.46 -2.84
C LEU A 124 1.87 -16.98 -2.86
N ILE A 125 2.75 -17.67 -3.56
CA ILE A 125 2.81 -19.13 -3.61
C ILE A 125 3.71 -19.65 -2.48
N THR A 126 3.16 -20.55 -1.67
CA THR A 126 3.77 -21.08 -0.45
C THR A 126 3.96 -22.60 -0.47
N GLY A 127 3.41 -23.28 -1.47
CA GLY A 127 3.44 -24.73 -1.56
C GLY A 127 2.88 -25.26 -2.89
N PHE A 128 3.04 -26.55 -3.11
CA PHE A 128 2.45 -27.26 -4.24
C PHE A 128 2.14 -28.72 -3.90
N ASP A 129 1.18 -29.26 -4.62
CA ASP A 129 0.87 -30.69 -4.68
C ASP A 129 1.00 -31.15 -6.14
N GLU A 130 2.03 -31.96 -6.43
CA GLU A 130 2.30 -32.46 -7.78
C GLU A 130 1.19 -33.39 -8.28
N ASN A 131 0.55 -34.15 -7.39
CA ASN A 131 -0.46 -35.14 -7.76
C ASN A 131 -1.77 -34.44 -8.16
N GLN A 132 -2.14 -33.40 -7.42
CA GLN A 132 -3.30 -32.58 -7.70
C GLN A 132 -3.03 -31.50 -8.76
N GLN A 133 -1.76 -31.28 -9.11
CA GLN A 133 -1.31 -30.17 -9.96
C GLN A 133 -1.82 -28.81 -9.46
N THR A 134 -1.62 -28.55 -8.17
CA THR A 134 -2.09 -27.32 -7.52
C THR A 134 -1.00 -26.61 -6.74
N PHE A 135 -1.10 -25.29 -6.70
CA PHE A 135 -0.36 -24.42 -5.81
C PHE A 135 -1.20 -24.07 -4.59
N GLN A 136 -0.52 -23.96 -3.45
CA GLN A 136 -1.05 -23.40 -2.22
C GLN A 136 -0.64 -21.93 -2.17
N VAL A 137 -1.62 -21.02 -2.16
CA VAL A 137 -1.38 -19.59 -2.33
C VAL A 137 -2.02 -18.76 -1.23
N LEU A 138 -1.49 -17.56 -1.00
CA LEU A 138 -2.16 -16.47 -0.31
C LEU A 138 -2.63 -15.45 -1.33
N GLU A 139 -3.92 -15.17 -1.35
CA GLU A 139 -4.56 -14.26 -2.29
C GLU A 139 -5.76 -13.56 -1.63
N ASN A 140 -6.08 -12.35 -2.10
CA ASN A 140 -7.24 -11.61 -1.60
C ASN A 140 -8.55 -12.26 -2.06
N ARG A 141 -9.48 -12.51 -1.14
CA ARG A 141 -10.74 -13.19 -1.46
C ARG A 141 -11.75 -12.31 -2.18
N HIS A 142 -11.87 -11.05 -1.77
CA HIS A 142 -12.86 -10.12 -2.30
C HIS A 142 -12.18 -8.85 -2.81
N LEU A 143 -12.61 -8.34 -3.95
CA LEU A 143 -12.11 -7.07 -4.49
C LEU A 143 -12.35 -5.90 -3.52
N ASP A 144 -13.48 -5.93 -2.83
CA ASP A 144 -14.00 -4.78 -2.09
C ASP A 144 -13.50 -4.71 -0.63
N ASN A 145 -12.71 -5.69 -0.17
CA ASN A 145 -12.14 -5.67 1.17
C ASN A 145 -10.78 -6.35 1.24
N LEU A 146 -10.05 -6.08 2.33
CA LEU A 146 -8.78 -6.72 2.64
C LEU A 146 -9.06 -8.06 3.36
N SER A 147 -9.02 -9.15 2.61
CA SER A 147 -9.33 -10.51 3.06
C SER A 147 -8.40 -11.55 2.43
N TYR A 148 -7.09 -11.38 2.62
CA TYR A 148 -6.12 -12.39 2.22
C TYR A 148 -6.34 -13.66 3.02
N GLU A 149 -6.44 -14.80 2.33
CA GLU A 149 -6.60 -16.12 2.93
C GLU A 149 -5.83 -17.17 2.13
N HIS A 150 -5.63 -18.35 2.72
CA HIS A 150 -5.08 -19.49 2.00
C HIS A 150 -6.08 -19.98 0.96
N GLN A 151 -5.59 -20.20 -0.26
CA GLN A 151 -6.35 -20.71 -1.40
C GLN A 151 -5.54 -21.80 -2.11
N VAL A 152 -6.25 -22.59 -2.92
CA VAL A 152 -5.66 -23.61 -3.79
C VAL A 152 -5.96 -23.24 -5.23
N LEU A 153 -4.92 -23.04 -6.04
CA LEU A 153 -5.06 -22.74 -7.46
C LEU A 153 -4.44 -23.84 -8.29
N SER A 154 -5.04 -24.18 -9.43
CA SER A 154 -4.42 -25.14 -10.35
C SER A 154 -3.17 -24.54 -11.00
N PHE A 155 -2.18 -25.37 -11.31
CA PHE A 155 -1.00 -24.96 -12.08
C PHE A 155 -1.38 -24.26 -13.38
N LYS A 156 -2.44 -24.77 -14.03
CA LYS A 156 -2.96 -24.25 -15.29
C LYS A 156 -3.54 -22.85 -15.14
N ASP A 157 -4.30 -22.59 -14.07
CA ASP A 157 -4.91 -21.27 -13.86
C ASP A 157 -3.87 -20.21 -13.53
N VAL A 158 -2.86 -20.57 -12.71
CA VAL A 158 -1.73 -19.66 -12.42
C VAL A 158 -0.92 -19.35 -13.68
N GLN A 159 -0.56 -20.38 -14.47
CA GLN A 159 0.15 -20.18 -15.74
C GLN A 159 -0.65 -19.29 -16.69
N LYS A 160 -1.95 -19.57 -16.86
CA LYS A 160 -2.82 -18.79 -17.74
C LYS A 160 -2.94 -17.33 -17.28
N GLY A 161 -3.10 -17.10 -15.98
CA GLY A 161 -3.14 -15.75 -15.40
C GLY A 161 -1.83 -14.99 -15.60
N TYR A 162 -0.70 -15.68 -15.44
CA TYR A 162 0.64 -15.12 -15.66
C TYR A 162 0.85 -14.74 -17.14
N ASP A 163 0.52 -15.63 -18.08
CA ASP A 163 0.65 -15.34 -19.52
C ASP A 163 -0.28 -14.20 -19.95
N THR A 164 -1.54 -14.21 -19.48
CA THR A 164 -2.50 -13.15 -19.78
C THR A 164 -2.04 -11.79 -19.25
N PHE A 165 -1.42 -11.77 -18.06
CA PHE A 165 -0.84 -10.56 -17.50
C PHE A 165 0.21 -9.95 -18.45
N HIS A 166 1.11 -10.78 -18.99
CA HIS A 166 2.14 -10.31 -19.93
C HIS A 166 1.56 -9.89 -21.27
N ASP A 167 0.63 -10.68 -21.82
CA ASP A 167 -0.02 -10.40 -23.10
C ASP A 167 -0.81 -9.08 -23.08
N HIS A 168 -1.54 -8.83 -21.99
CA HIS A 168 -2.43 -7.67 -21.88
C HIS A 168 -1.69 -6.41 -21.39
N PHE A 169 -0.90 -6.52 -20.32
CA PHE A 169 -0.27 -5.34 -19.70
C PHE A 169 1.08 -4.97 -20.28
N GLN A 170 1.72 -5.88 -21.02
CA GLN A 170 3.01 -5.67 -21.70
C GLN A 170 4.02 -4.93 -20.81
N PRO A 171 4.34 -5.48 -19.62
CA PRO A 171 5.24 -4.83 -18.68
C PRO A 171 6.61 -4.59 -19.32
N ASN A 172 7.22 -3.45 -19.03
CA ASN A 172 8.54 -3.12 -19.53
C ASN A 172 9.63 -4.00 -18.87
N ASP A 173 10.86 -3.92 -19.40
CA ASP A 173 11.97 -4.76 -18.94
C ASP A 173 12.40 -4.52 -17.48
N GLN A 174 12.01 -3.37 -16.89
CA GLN A 174 12.30 -3.02 -15.50
C GLN A 174 11.27 -3.63 -14.53
N PHE A 175 10.15 -4.13 -15.03
CA PHE A 175 9.10 -4.72 -14.20
C PHE A 175 9.33 -6.22 -14.02
N HIS A 176 9.50 -6.65 -12.77
CA HIS A 176 9.69 -8.05 -12.45
C HIS A 176 8.37 -8.71 -12.05
N SER A 177 7.87 -9.60 -12.91
CA SER A 177 6.60 -10.31 -12.69
C SER A 177 6.73 -11.57 -11.82
N TYR A 178 7.97 -12.00 -11.55
CA TYR A 178 8.30 -13.14 -10.70
C TYR A 178 9.35 -12.70 -9.67
N ALA A 179 9.14 -13.06 -8.40
CA ALA A 179 10.09 -12.82 -7.31
C ALA A 179 10.09 -14.00 -6.33
N SER A 180 11.25 -14.62 -6.10
CA SER A 180 11.42 -15.64 -5.06
C SER A 180 12.33 -15.15 -3.94
N PHE A 181 11.90 -15.34 -2.70
CA PHE A 181 12.52 -14.72 -1.53
C PHE A 181 13.25 -15.74 -0.68
N TYR A 182 14.37 -15.35 -0.10
CA TYR A 182 15.12 -16.18 0.84
C TYR A 182 15.74 -15.32 1.94
N PHE A 183 16.04 -15.93 3.07
CA PHE A 183 16.68 -15.24 4.19
C PHE A 183 18.18 -15.53 4.22
N ASP A 184 18.96 -14.47 4.39
CA ASP A 184 20.41 -14.48 4.55
C ASP A 184 20.75 -13.74 5.87
N PRO A 185 21.04 -14.45 6.97
CA PRO A 185 21.33 -13.85 8.26
C PRO A 185 22.61 -13.01 8.24
N ASP A 186 23.55 -13.27 7.34
CA ASP A 186 24.79 -12.51 7.24
C ASP A 186 24.56 -11.10 6.67
N LYS A 187 23.38 -10.84 6.10
CA LYS A 187 22.94 -9.54 5.58
C LYS A 187 22.06 -8.77 6.57
N LEU A 188 21.61 -9.40 7.64
CA LEU A 188 20.73 -8.78 8.62
C LEU A 188 21.45 -7.61 9.33
N SER A 189 20.86 -6.44 9.25
CA SER A 189 21.27 -5.22 9.96
C SER A 189 20.03 -4.40 10.30
N THR A 190 19.83 -4.16 11.59
CA THR A 190 18.71 -3.37 12.10
C THR A 190 19.10 -1.93 12.43
N GLU A 191 20.38 -1.56 12.27
CA GLU A 191 20.93 -0.25 12.67
C GLU A 191 20.13 0.94 12.13
N LEU A 192 19.58 0.81 10.92
CA LEU A 192 18.79 1.86 10.29
C LEU A 192 17.47 2.14 11.02
N PHE A 193 16.85 1.12 11.62
CA PHE A 193 15.49 1.18 12.16
C PHE A 193 15.36 0.65 13.60
N ASP A 194 16.49 0.47 14.32
CA ASP A 194 16.53 0.08 15.74
C ASP A 194 15.69 1.00 16.63
N GLN A 195 15.65 2.30 16.29
CA GLN A 195 14.82 3.29 16.95
C GLN A 195 13.76 3.81 15.98
N LYS A 196 12.57 3.18 15.99
CA LYS A 196 11.45 3.48 15.08
C LYS A 196 11.13 4.97 15.00
N THR A 197 11.04 5.64 16.14
CA THR A 197 10.69 7.07 16.23
C THR A 197 11.78 7.95 15.61
N THR A 198 13.05 7.71 15.92
CA THR A 198 14.20 8.39 15.30
C THR A 198 14.25 8.16 13.80
N TYR A 199 14.07 6.92 13.35
CA TYR A 199 14.03 6.57 11.93
C TYR A 199 12.92 7.34 11.20
N PHE A 200 11.70 7.34 11.75
CA PHE A 200 10.58 8.12 11.23
C PHE A 200 10.91 9.61 11.14
N LEU A 201 11.37 10.23 12.24
CA LEU A 201 11.64 11.67 12.27
C LEU A 201 12.76 12.09 11.30
N ARG A 202 13.80 11.26 11.13
CA ARG A 202 14.87 11.52 10.15
C ARG A 202 14.35 11.47 8.71
N ASN A 203 13.52 10.48 8.40
CA ASN A 203 12.90 10.36 7.08
C ASN A 203 11.95 11.53 6.80
N MET A 204 11.16 11.94 7.80
CA MET A 204 10.25 13.08 7.69
C MET A 204 10.98 14.41 7.57
N HIS A 205 12.11 14.61 8.27
CA HIS A 205 12.87 15.86 8.24
C HIS A 205 13.27 16.27 6.83
N GLY A 206 13.70 15.32 6.00
CA GLY A 206 14.07 15.59 4.60
C GLY A 206 12.89 15.99 3.69
N GLN A 207 11.65 15.85 4.16
CA GLN A 207 10.44 15.93 3.35
C GLN A 207 9.45 17.00 3.83
N ILE A 208 9.80 17.78 4.87
CA ILE A 208 8.95 18.85 5.43
C ILE A 208 8.50 19.81 4.32
N ASP A 209 9.43 20.31 3.51
CA ASP A 209 9.13 21.26 2.42
C ASP A 209 8.19 20.68 1.37
N VAL A 210 8.24 19.36 1.14
CA VAL A 210 7.35 18.70 0.17
C VAL A 210 5.94 18.58 0.74
N ILE A 211 5.82 18.26 2.03
CA ILE A 211 4.52 18.21 2.72
C ILE A 211 3.90 19.60 2.78
N GLU A 212 4.69 20.64 3.08
CA GLU A 212 4.25 22.03 3.08
C GLU A 212 3.68 22.44 1.70
N LYS A 213 4.40 22.13 0.61
CA LYS A 213 3.88 22.34 -0.76
C LYS A 213 2.59 21.56 -1.02
N GLY A 214 2.47 20.35 -0.47
CA GLY A 214 1.24 19.58 -0.54
C GLY A 214 0.09 20.30 0.16
N ILE A 215 0.30 20.87 1.34
CA ILE A 215 -0.72 21.68 2.02
C ILE A 215 -1.13 22.88 1.14
N THR A 216 -0.19 23.52 0.44
CA THR A 216 -0.53 24.58 -0.54
C THR A 216 -1.39 24.06 -1.70
N ALA A 217 -1.16 22.83 -2.16
CA ALA A 217 -2.02 22.19 -3.16
C ALA A 217 -3.43 21.92 -2.61
N LEU A 218 -3.56 21.53 -1.34
CA LEU A 218 -4.83 21.38 -0.64
C LEU A 218 -5.58 22.71 -0.50
N GLU A 219 -4.87 23.80 -0.17
CA GLU A 219 -5.44 25.15 -0.16
C GLU A 219 -5.92 25.57 -1.55
N THR A 220 -5.14 25.27 -2.59
CA THR A 220 -5.52 25.54 -3.98
C THR A 220 -6.79 24.77 -4.37
N PHE A 221 -6.88 23.50 -3.99
CA PHE A 221 -8.09 22.70 -4.17
C PHE A 221 -9.29 23.32 -3.45
N TYR A 222 -9.11 23.75 -2.19
CA TYR A 222 -10.19 24.34 -1.39
C TYR A 222 -10.79 25.57 -2.08
N GLU A 223 -9.98 26.42 -2.69
CA GLU A 223 -10.45 27.60 -3.46
C GLU A 223 -11.17 27.21 -4.75
N GLN A 224 -10.70 26.16 -5.43
CA GLN A 224 -11.25 25.69 -6.71
C GLN A 224 -12.47 24.78 -6.54
N TYR A 225 -12.63 24.14 -5.38
CA TYR A 225 -13.66 23.15 -5.07
C TYR A 225 -15.09 23.56 -5.52
N PRO A 226 -15.56 24.82 -5.33
CA PRO A 226 -16.89 25.21 -5.77
C PRO A 226 -17.12 25.14 -7.29
N GLN A 227 -16.07 25.10 -8.09
CA GLN A 227 -16.11 25.02 -9.55
C GLN A 227 -16.10 23.57 -10.06
N LEU A 228 -15.87 22.59 -9.19
CA LEU A 228 -15.88 21.17 -9.57
C LEU A 228 -17.32 20.67 -9.69
N ASP A 229 -17.65 20.08 -10.84
CA ASP A 229 -18.98 19.57 -11.17
C ASP A 229 -19.05 18.03 -11.20
N ASP A 230 -17.91 17.35 -11.36
CA ASP A 230 -17.82 15.89 -11.33
C ASP A 230 -17.76 15.36 -9.88
N ILE A 231 -18.94 15.13 -9.31
CA ILE A 231 -19.10 14.64 -7.94
C ILE A 231 -18.61 13.19 -7.79
N GLU A 232 -18.66 12.37 -8.85
CA GLU A 232 -18.16 10.99 -8.80
C GLU A 232 -16.64 10.99 -8.62
N LYS A 233 -15.92 11.78 -9.41
CA LYS A 233 -14.47 11.99 -9.23
C LYS A 233 -14.14 12.59 -7.87
N LEU A 234 -14.96 13.51 -7.36
CA LEU A 234 -14.76 14.07 -6.02
C LEU A 234 -14.84 12.98 -4.93
N VAL A 235 -15.86 12.13 -4.99
CA VAL A 235 -16.02 11.03 -4.03
C VAL A 235 -14.86 10.03 -4.14
N ALA A 236 -14.44 9.70 -5.36
CA ALA A 236 -13.29 8.82 -5.60
C ALA A 236 -11.98 9.41 -5.03
N SER A 237 -11.71 10.69 -5.30
CA SER A 237 -10.58 11.44 -4.76
C SER A 237 -10.57 11.41 -3.22
N PHE A 238 -11.69 11.73 -2.58
CA PHE A 238 -11.78 11.72 -1.12
C PHE A 238 -11.60 10.32 -0.52
N ASN A 239 -12.12 9.27 -1.18
CA ASN A 239 -11.90 7.89 -0.75
C ASN A 239 -10.43 7.49 -0.79
N GLN A 240 -9.70 7.86 -1.86
CA GLN A 240 -8.25 7.61 -1.96
C GLN A 240 -7.48 8.32 -0.85
N ILE A 241 -7.83 9.58 -0.56
CA ILE A 241 -7.22 10.36 0.50
C ILE A 241 -7.45 9.72 1.87
N ILE A 242 -8.70 9.37 2.19
CA ILE A 242 -9.05 8.72 3.47
C ILE A 242 -8.26 7.42 3.65
N ASN A 243 -8.19 6.58 2.62
CA ASN A 243 -7.45 5.32 2.69
C ASN A 243 -5.96 5.57 2.98
N THR A 244 -5.37 6.58 2.36
CA THR A 244 -3.97 6.96 2.61
C THR A 244 -3.77 7.55 4.01
N LYS A 245 -4.68 8.40 4.48
CA LYS A 245 -4.63 8.96 5.84
C LYS A 245 -4.85 7.91 6.93
N LYS A 246 -5.60 6.84 6.64
CA LYS A 246 -5.69 5.65 7.51
C LYS A 246 -4.38 4.88 7.59
N VAL A 247 -3.63 4.77 6.48
CA VAL A 247 -2.25 4.23 6.51
C VAL A 247 -1.35 5.12 7.36
N GLU A 248 -1.44 6.44 7.19
CA GLU A 248 -0.67 7.41 7.97
C GLU A 248 -0.97 7.35 9.48
N LEU A 249 -2.25 7.21 9.85
CA LEU A 249 -2.64 7.00 11.23
C LEU A 249 -2.12 5.65 11.77
N TYR A 250 -2.23 4.57 10.98
CA TYR A 250 -1.75 3.25 11.38
C TYR A 250 -0.26 3.26 11.69
N ARG A 251 0.57 3.86 10.83
CA ARG A 251 2.02 3.95 11.07
C ARG A 251 2.38 4.80 12.28
N LEU A 252 1.65 5.91 12.53
CA LEU A 252 1.88 6.75 13.71
C LEU A 252 1.53 6.01 15.00
N ASN A 253 0.52 5.14 14.97
CA ASN A 253 0.18 4.29 16.11
C ASN A 253 1.30 3.32 16.51
N LEU A 254 2.19 2.93 15.58
CA LEU A 254 3.37 2.10 15.88
C LEU A 254 4.40 2.82 16.77
N ILE A 255 4.36 4.15 16.80
CA ILE A 255 5.27 5.02 17.56
C ILE A 255 4.51 5.98 18.50
N LYS A 256 3.24 5.65 18.84
CA LYS A 256 2.35 6.49 19.66
C LYS A 256 2.91 6.78 21.05
N GLY A 257 3.69 5.87 21.62
CA GLY A 257 4.32 6.05 22.93
C GLY A 257 5.21 7.30 22.98
N ASP A 258 5.88 7.61 21.88
CA ASP A 258 6.82 8.72 21.80
C ASP A 258 6.19 9.99 21.19
N LEU A 259 5.21 9.82 20.30
CA LEU A 259 4.59 10.91 19.54
C LEU A 259 3.04 10.93 19.64
N PRO A 260 2.45 10.94 20.86
CA PRO A 260 0.99 10.85 21.02
C PRO A 260 0.24 12.06 20.44
N GLU A 261 0.87 13.23 20.44
CA GLU A 261 0.33 14.47 19.87
C GLU A 261 0.11 14.36 18.34
N LEU A 262 1.08 13.81 17.61
CA LEU A 262 0.96 13.63 16.16
C LEU A 262 -0.16 12.64 15.80
N VAL A 263 -0.38 11.63 16.65
CA VAL A 263 -1.50 10.69 16.50
C VAL A 263 -2.83 11.42 16.67
N GLY A 264 -2.97 12.25 17.71
CA GLY A 264 -4.23 12.98 17.97
C GLY A 264 -4.61 13.94 16.84
N TRP A 265 -3.64 14.64 16.27
CA TRP A 265 -3.85 15.45 15.07
C TRP A 265 -4.29 14.62 13.86
N MET A 266 -3.62 13.49 13.61
CA MET A 266 -3.98 12.61 12.48
C MET A 266 -5.38 11.98 12.64
N GLU A 267 -5.78 11.63 13.87
CA GLU A 267 -7.15 11.15 14.16
C GLU A 267 -8.21 12.20 13.79
N ARG A 268 -7.95 13.49 14.08
CA ARG A 268 -8.83 14.60 13.69
C ARG A 268 -8.91 14.78 12.18
N ILE A 269 -7.76 14.81 11.51
CA ILE A 269 -7.66 14.93 10.05
C ILE A 269 -8.48 13.83 9.36
N VAL A 270 -8.29 12.56 9.78
CA VAL A 270 -9.05 11.42 9.24
C VAL A 270 -10.55 11.61 9.46
N SER A 271 -10.96 12.06 10.66
CA SER A 271 -12.38 12.29 10.97
C SER A 271 -13.00 13.37 10.09
N GLU A 272 -12.31 14.48 9.84
CA GLU A 272 -12.80 15.55 8.96
C GLU A 272 -12.87 15.09 7.49
N TRP A 273 -11.91 14.29 7.02
CA TRP A 273 -12.00 13.68 5.70
C TRP A 273 -13.22 12.75 5.57
N GLU A 274 -13.49 11.93 6.58
CA GLU A 274 -14.66 11.04 6.60
C GLU A 274 -15.98 11.84 6.56
N LYS A 275 -16.03 13.00 7.25
CA LYS A 275 -17.15 13.94 7.18
C LYS A 275 -17.28 14.54 5.78
N ALA A 276 -16.21 15.05 5.19
CA ALA A 276 -16.22 15.62 3.84
C ALA A 276 -16.72 14.61 2.81
N ARG A 277 -16.18 13.38 2.82
CA ARG A 277 -16.63 12.28 1.96
C ARG A 277 -18.08 11.87 2.19
N HIS A 278 -18.57 11.94 3.43
CA HIS A 278 -19.99 11.68 3.71
C HIS A 278 -20.91 12.68 3.02
N GLN A 279 -20.54 13.95 3.05
CA GLN A 279 -21.31 15.00 2.39
C GLN A 279 -21.19 14.89 0.85
N ALA A 280 -20.00 14.56 0.33
CA ALA A 280 -19.81 14.34 -1.10
C ALA A 280 -20.65 13.15 -1.63
N ALA A 281 -20.70 12.05 -0.88
CA ALA A 281 -21.56 10.92 -1.20
C ALA A 281 -23.05 11.31 -1.17
N LYS A 282 -23.48 12.10 -0.18
CA LYS A 282 -24.86 12.61 -0.14
C LYS A 282 -25.20 13.51 -1.33
N LEU A 283 -24.27 14.37 -1.74
CA LEU A 283 -24.40 15.21 -2.91
C LEU A 283 -24.57 14.38 -4.20
N LEU A 284 -23.80 13.29 -4.32
CA LEU A 284 -23.89 12.35 -5.43
C LEU A 284 -25.29 11.71 -5.51
N PHE A 285 -25.82 11.23 -4.38
CA PHE A 285 -27.11 10.54 -4.35
C PHE A 285 -28.32 11.47 -4.34
N SER A 286 -28.18 12.75 -3.96
CA SER A 286 -29.32 13.68 -3.90
C SER A 286 -29.77 14.20 -5.27
N GLY A 287 -28.95 14.08 -6.32
CA GLY A 287 -29.29 14.50 -7.70
C GLY A 287 -29.43 16.02 -7.91
N GLU A 288 -29.65 16.80 -6.84
CA GLU A 288 -29.61 18.25 -6.81
C GLU A 288 -28.40 18.74 -6.01
N MET A 289 -27.72 19.76 -6.54
CA MET A 289 -26.61 20.46 -5.89
C MET A 289 -27.11 21.21 -4.64
N SER A 290 -27.25 20.49 -3.52
CA SER A 290 -27.61 21.11 -2.25
C SER A 290 -26.45 22.00 -1.78
N SER A 291 -26.66 23.31 -1.82
CA SER A 291 -25.71 24.31 -1.30
C SER A 291 -25.27 24.02 0.15
N ARG A 292 -26.12 23.33 0.92
CA ARG A 292 -25.80 22.84 2.26
C ARG A 292 -24.68 21.79 2.27
N TYR A 293 -24.71 20.80 1.38
CA TYR A 293 -23.66 19.77 1.34
C TYR A 293 -22.33 20.35 0.89
N GLN A 294 -22.36 21.23 -0.11
CA GLN A 294 -21.17 21.96 -0.54
C GLN A 294 -20.56 22.82 0.57
N ALA A 295 -21.40 23.55 1.31
CA ALA A 295 -20.94 24.35 2.45
C ALA A 295 -20.30 23.48 3.56
N ASN A 296 -20.88 22.30 3.84
CA ASN A 296 -20.32 21.38 4.83
C ASN A 296 -18.99 20.76 4.36
N ILE A 297 -18.86 20.43 3.07
CA ILE A 297 -17.59 19.95 2.50
C ILE A 297 -16.54 21.05 2.64
N LYS A 298 -16.87 22.28 2.24
CA LYS A 298 -15.97 23.43 2.35
C LYS A 298 -15.51 23.66 3.79
N ALA A 299 -16.43 23.64 4.77
CA ALA A 299 -16.07 23.76 6.19
C ALA A 299 -15.16 22.64 6.68
N SER A 300 -15.37 21.39 6.21
CA SER A 300 -14.48 20.27 6.57
C SER A 300 -13.09 20.46 5.96
N LEU A 301 -12.99 20.88 4.70
CA LEU A 301 -11.72 21.16 4.03
C LEU A 301 -10.94 22.29 4.71
N GLU A 302 -11.61 23.36 5.14
CA GLU A 302 -11.00 24.45 5.92
C GLU A 302 -10.39 23.93 7.22
N GLN A 303 -11.13 23.09 7.97
CA GLN A 303 -10.63 22.49 9.21
C GLN A 303 -9.46 21.52 8.95
N ILE A 304 -9.50 20.75 7.87
CA ILE A 304 -8.39 19.86 7.47
C ILE A 304 -7.13 20.69 7.23
N ILE A 305 -7.21 21.82 6.51
CA ILE A 305 -6.05 22.67 6.24
C ILE A 305 -5.42 23.17 7.55
N VAL A 306 -6.25 23.60 8.51
CA VAL A 306 -5.77 24.03 9.83
C VAL A 306 -5.08 22.87 10.55
N ASP A 307 -5.73 21.72 10.64
CA ASP A 307 -5.20 20.56 11.37
C ASP A 307 -3.92 19.99 10.71
N GLU A 308 -3.80 20.02 9.39
CA GLU A 308 -2.59 19.61 8.65
C GLU A 308 -1.41 20.56 8.91
N LYS A 309 -1.66 21.87 9.00
CA LYS A 309 -0.63 22.86 9.36
C LYS A 309 -0.15 22.69 10.79
N ASP A 310 -1.07 22.53 11.74
CA ASP A 310 -0.73 22.29 13.15
C ASP A 310 0.04 20.97 13.32
N TRP A 311 -0.37 19.92 12.58
CA TRP A 311 0.36 18.65 12.55
C TRP A 311 1.77 18.81 12.00
N LEU A 312 1.94 19.54 10.89
CA LEU A 312 3.25 19.77 10.27
C LEU A 312 4.16 20.60 11.17
N GLU A 313 3.64 21.62 11.85
CA GLU A 313 4.40 22.42 12.83
C GLU A 313 4.89 21.54 13.98
N ALA A 314 3.98 20.74 14.57
CA ALA A 314 4.33 19.80 15.63
C ALA A 314 5.40 18.81 15.16
N LEU A 315 5.26 18.24 13.96
CA LEU A 315 6.24 17.35 13.35
C LEU A 315 7.59 18.04 13.17
N ALA A 316 7.62 19.24 12.60
CA ALA A 316 8.84 19.99 12.34
C ALA A 316 9.62 20.26 13.62
N ILE A 317 8.94 20.59 14.73
CA ILE A 317 9.57 20.75 16.05
C ILE A 317 10.23 19.45 16.52
N LYS A 318 9.57 18.30 16.35
CA LYS A 318 10.13 16.99 16.73
C LYS A 318 11.32 16.62 15.85
N CYS A 319 11.22 16.82 14.54
CA CYS A 319 12.30 16.58 13.58
C CYS A 319 13.54 17.41 13.90
N LYS A 320 13.39 18.71 14.20
CA LYS A 320 14.51 19.59 14.58
C LYS A 320 15.23 19.10 15.85
N ARG A 321 14.47 18.69 16.87
CA ARG A 321 15.02 18.14 18.12
C ARG A 321 15.82 16.86 17.87
N GLU A 322 15.30 15.96 17.05
CA GLU A 322 15.96 14.68 16.73
C GLU A 322 17.19 14.86 15.83
N CYS A 323 17.12 15.77 14.85
CA CYS A 323 18.19 15.97 13.86
C CYS A 323 19.26 16.97 14.31
N GLY A 324 19.11 17.59 15.49
CA GLY A 324 20.11 18.51 16.05
C GLY A 324 20.27 19.83 15.30
N VAL A 325 19.26 20.24 14.53
CA VAL A 325 19.26 21.50 13.77
C VAL A 325 18.61 22.57 14.65
N SER A 326 19.43 23.40 15.31
CA SER A 326 19.01 24.56 16.12
C SER A 326 18.59 25.74 15.25
#